data_AF-A0A0W7WCD0-F1
#
_entry.id   AF-A0A0W7WCD0-F1
#
_cell.length_a   1.000
_cell.length_b   1.000
_cell.length_c   1.000
_cell.angle_alpha   90.00
_cell.angle_beta   90.00
_cell.angle_gamma   90.00
#
_symmetry.space_group_name_H-M   'P 1'
#
loop_
_entity.id
_entity.type
_entity.pdbx_description
1 polymer ?
#
loop_
_entity_poly.entity_id
_entity_poly.type
_entity_poly.pdbx_seq_one_letter_code
_entity_poly.pdbx_strand_id
1 'polypeptide(L)'
;MSLGESTTETATPERLFEPSPTPRMAASEIALIILAMVLVFGGFYMMALAFSVPDWAFWLFGGGIIVDAIGFWVAFGLIPSRDK
;
A
#
# COMPACT_ATOMS: atom_id res chain seq x y z
N MET A 1 50.12 -11.89 -34.97
CA MET A 1 48.64 -11.86 -35.05
C MET A 1 48.11 -12.72 -33.91
N SER A 2 47.64 -12.10 -32.83
CA SER A 2 47.06 -12.77 -31.67
C SER A 2 45.55 -12.56 -31.74
N LEU A 3 44.80 -13.66 -31.86
CA LEU A 3 43.34 -13.65 -31.82
C LEU A 3 42.91 -13.34 -30.39
N GLY A 4 42.28 -12.18 -30.20
CA GLY A 4 41.69 -11.79 -28.93
C GLY A 4 40.57 -12.76 -28.55
N GLU A 5 40.66 -13.30 -27.34
CA GLU A 5 39.66 -14.14 -26.68
C GLU A 5 38.28 -13.47 -26.73
N SER A 6 37.32 -14.16 -27.34
CA SER A 6 35.91 -13.88 -27.15
C SER A 6 35.53 -14.27 -25.72
N THR A 7 35.33 -13.29 -24.85
CA THR A 7 34.76 -13.52 -23.53
C THR A 7 33.33 -14.04 -23.70
N THR A 8 33.17 -15.35 -23.56
CA THR A 8 31.86 -16.01 -23.47
C THR A 8 31.19 -15.56 -22.18
N GLU A 9 30.41 -14.49 -22.26
CA GLU A 9 29.47 -14.12 -21.21
C GLU A 9 28.45 -15.25 -21.11
N THR A 10 28.61 -16.09 -20.08
CA THR A 10 27.68 -17.17 -19.80
C THR A 10 26.40 -16.51 -19.27
N ALA A 11 25.47 -16.23 -20.18
CA ALA A 11 24.13 -15.81 -19.84
C ALA A 11 23.55 -16.83 -18.86
N THR A 12 23.39 -16.42 -17.60
CA THR A 12 22.75 -17.26 -16.59
C THR A 12 21.33 -17.54 -17.12
N PRO A 13 20.93 -18.80 -17.34
CA PRO A 13 19.61 -19.08 -17.87
C PRO A 13 18.58 -18.60 -16.86
N GLU A 14 17.96 -17.47 -17.17
CA GLU A 14 16.81 -16.94 -16.47
C GLU A 14 15.77 -18.07 -16.44
N ARG A 15 15.46 -18.59 -15.25
CA ARG A 15 14.56 -19.75 -15.10
C ARG A 15 13.11 -19.32 -15.34
N LEU A 16 12.80 -18.99 -16.60
CA LEU A 16 11.49 -18.55 -17.10
C LEU A 16 10.38 -19.59 -16.93
N PHE A 17 10.75 -20.85 -16.64
CA PHE A 17 9.84 -21.97 -16.48
C PHE A 17 9.76 -22.50 -15.05
N GLU A 18 10.45 -21.87 -14.10
CA GLU A 18 10.17 -22.16 -12.70
C GLU A 18 8.82 -21.56 -12.33
N PRO A 19 7.94 -22.31 -11.65
CA PRO A 19 6.78 -21.74 -11.02
C PRO A 19 7.27 -20.62 -10.10
N SER A 20 7.04 -19.37 -10.51
CA SER A 20 7.27 -18.23 -9.63
C SER A 20 6.43 -18.51 -8.38
N PRO A 21 7.05 -18.62 -7.19
CA PRO A 21 6.29 -18.71 -5.96
C PRO A 21 5.57 -17.38 -5.85
N THR A 22 4.33 -17.34 -6.33
CA THR A 22 3.48 -16.16 -6.23
C THR A 22 3.44 -15.80 -4.76
N PRO A 23 3.95 -14.62 -4.36
CA PRO A 23 3.89 -14.22 -2.97
C PRO A 23 2.41 -14.21 -2.57
N ARG A 24 2.02 -15.16 -1.72
CA ARG A 24 0.66 -15.19 -1.18
C ARG A 24 0.59 -14.06 -0.17
N MET A 25 -0.09 -12.97 -0.54
CA MET A 25 -0.44 -11.90 0.39
C MET A 25 -1.12 -12.51 1.61
N ALA A 26 -0.60 -12.23 2.80
CA ALA A 26 -1.16 -12.79 4.02
C ALA A 26 -2.60 -12.27 4.22
N ALA A 27 -3.49 -13.09 4.75
CA ALA A 27 -4.87 -12.66 5.05
C ALA A 27 -4.91 -11.43 5.97
N SER A 28 -3.90 -11.26 6.83
CA SER A 28 -3.71 -10.08 7.67
C SER A 28 -3.44 -8.82 6.87
N GLU A 29 -2.68 -8.88 5.77
CA GLU A 29 -2.44 -7.72 4.91
C GLU A 29 -3.72 -7.29 4.20
N ILE A 30 -4.49 -8.25 3.68
CA ILE A 30 -5.80 -7.98 3.07
C ILE A 30 -6.72 -7.28 4.07
N ALA A 31 -6.78 -7.77 5.31
CA ALA A 31 -7.59 -7.14 6.36
C ALA A 31 -7.14 -5.70 6.66
N LEU A 32 -5.83 -5.44 6.68
CA LEU A 32 -5.29 -4.09 6.88
C LEU A 32 -5.59 -3.15 5.71
N ILE A 33 -5.56 -3.66 4.48
CA ILE A 33 -5.92 -2.89 3.28
C ILE A 33 -7.39 -2.49 3.36
N ILE A 34 -8.29 -3.42 3.70
CA ILE A 34 -9.72 -3.14 3.85
C ILE A 34 -9.93 -2.11 4.97
N LEU A 35 -9.26 -2.27 6.11
CA LEU A 35 -9.31 -1.30 7.20
C LEU A 35 -8.86 0.09 6.75
N ALA A 36 -7.74 0.19 6.02
CA ALA A 36 -7.25 1.46 5.50
C ALA A 36 -8.25 2.10 4.53
N MET A 37 -8.86 1.32 3.63
CA MET A 37 -9.91 1.81 2.73
C MET A 37 -11.10 2.36 3.52
N VAL A 38 -11.58 1.62 4.52
CA VAL A 38 -12.71 2.06 5.36
C VAL A 38 -12.38 3.36 6.09
N LEU A 39 -11.16 3.49 6.62
CA LEU A 39 -10.71 4.71 7.28
C LEU A 39 -10.69 5.89 6.31
N VAL A 40 -10.05 5.75 5.15
CA VAL A 40 -9.94 6.84 4.16
C VAL A 40 -11.31 7.25 3.61
N PHE A 41 -12.14 6.29 3.18
CA PHE A 41 -13.48 6.65 2.71
C PHE A 41 -14.37 7.17 3.85
N GLY A 42 -14.20 6.65 5.07
CA GLY A 42 -14.89 7.10 6.27
C GLY A 42 -14.54 8.53 6.67
N GLY A 43 -13.26 8.91 6.59
CA GLY A 43 -12.80 10.27 6.88
C GLY A 43 -13.32 11.28 5.86
N PHE A 44 -13.25 10.96 4.56
CA PHE A 44 -13.91 11.75 3.52
C PHE A 44 -15.42 11.89 3.74
N TYR A 45 -16.09 10.81 4.14
CA TYR A 45 -17.52 10.85 4.45
C TYR A 45 -17.82 11.75 5.66
N MET A 46 -17.03 11.67 6.74
CA MET A 46 -17.16 12.57 7.89
C MET A 46 -16.96 14.04 7.50
N MET A 47 -15.96 14.34 6.67
CA MET A 47 -15.74 15.70 6.16
C MET A 47 -16.91 16.17 5.31
N ALA A 48 -17.49 15.30 4.48
CA ALA A 48 -18.69 15.64 3.70
C ALA A 48 -19.91 15.91 4.61
N LEU A 49 -20.08 15.14 5.68
CA LEU A 49 -21.15 15.35 6.67
C LEU A 49 -21.05 16.70 7.39
N ALA A 50 -19.86 17.28 7.52
CA ALA A 50 -19.67 18.60 8.11
C ALA A 50 -20.50 19.69 7.40
N PHE A 51 -20.77 19.53 6.10
CA PHE A 51 -21.62 20.45 5.33
C PHE A 51 -23.12 20.25 5.56
N SER A 52 -23.53 19.12 6.14
CA SER A 52 -24.93 18.81 6.47
C SER A 52 -25.27 19.08 7.93
N VAL A 53 -24.27 19.13 8.83
CA VAL A 53 -24.46 19.31 10.28
C VAL A 53 -23.63 20.50 10.77
N PRO A 54 -24.12 21.75 10.61
CA PRO A 54 -23.36 22.96 10.91
C PRO A 54 -22.85 23.04 12.36
N ASP A 55 -23.68 22.60 13.32
CA ASP A 55 -23.36 22.65 14.75
C ASP A 55 -22.12 21.83 15.12
N TRP A 56 -21.80 20.79 14.33
CA TRP A 56 -20.67 19.90 14.53
C TRP A 56 -19.63 20.00 13.42
N ALA A 57 -19.74 20.98 12.51
CA ALA A 57 -18.94 21.05 11.30
C ALA A 57 -17.43 21.01 11.58
N PHE A 58 -16.97 21.79 12.57
CA PHE A 58 -15.55 21.82 12.93
C PHE A 58 -15.03 20.46 13.40
N TRP A 59 -15.79 19.76 14.26
CA TRP A 59 -15.43 18.45 14.77
C TRP A 59 -15.54 17.35 13.72
N LEU A 60 -16.55 17.39 12.86
CA LEU A 60 -16.74 16.43 11.76
C LEU A 60 -15.64 16.58 10.71
N PHE A 61 -15.31 17.83 10.34
CA PHE A 61 -14.27 18.10 9.36
C PHE A 61 -12.88 17.76 9.90
N GLY A 62 -12.52 18.29 11.08
CA GLY A 62 -11.23 17.98 11.72
C GLY A 62 -11.09 16.50 12.08
N GLY A 63 -12.17 15.88 12.56
CA GLY A 63 -12.22 14.45 12.85
C GLY A 63 -12.01 13.60 11.59
N GLY A 64 -12.64 13.96 10.47
CA GLY A 64 -12.43 13.28 9.19
C GLY A 64 -10.99 13.37 8.69
N ILE A 65 -10.32 14.53 8.84
CA ILE A 65 -8.89 14.66 8.52
C ILE A 65 -8.03 13.70 9.36
N ILE A 66 -8.31 13.61 10.66
CA ILE A 66 -7.56 12.71 11.56
C ILE A 66 -7.79 11.24 11.16
N VAL A 67 -9.03 10.87 10.86
CA VAL A 67 -9.38 9.52 10.41
C VAL A 67 -8.66 9.17 9.11
N ASP A 68 -8.59 10.09 8.14
CA ASP A 68 -7.84 9.90 6.90
C ASP A 68 -6.34 9.77 7.14
N ALA A 69 -5.77 10.61 8.02
CA ALA A 69 -4.36 10.52 8.39
C ALA A 69 -4.02 9.14 8.98
N ILE A 70 -4.90 8.58 9.80
CA ILE A 70 -4.75 7.21 10.33
C ILE A 70 -4.88 6.18 9.21
N GLY A 71 -5.87 6.31 8.32
CA GLY A 71 -6.04 5.42 7.17
C GLY A 71 -4.81 5.36 6.27
N PHE A 72 -4.24 6.52 5.95
CA PHE A 72 -2.99 6.60 5.18
C PHE A 72 -1.78 6.08 5.95
N TRP A 73 -1.70 6.32 7.26
CA TRP A 73 -0.64 5.73 8.09
C TRP A 73 -0.74 4.21 8.14
N VAL A 74 -1.94 3.63 8.18
CA VAL A 74 -2.11 2.17 8.08
C VAL A 74 -1.65 1.67 6.71
N ALA A 75 -2.08 2.32 5.63
CA ALA A 75 -1.76 1.92 4.26
C ALA A 75 -0.26 2.02 3.93
N PHE A 76 0.39 3.13 4.30
CA PHE A 76 1.74 3.45 3.85
C PHE A 76 2.80 3.37 4.95
N GLY A 77 2.40 3.44 6.22
CA GLY A 77 3.29 3.31 7.36
C GLY A 77 3.32 1.89 7.89
N LEU A 78 2.16 1.35 8.27
CA LEU A 78 2.08 0.09 9.00
C LEU A 78 2.28 -1.13 8.10
N ILE A 79 1.58 -1.23 6.97
CA ILE A 79 1.68 -2.41 6.08
C ILE A 79 3.13 -2.62 5.58
N PRO A 80 3.80 -1.62 4.97
CA PRO A 80 5.15 -1.82 4.43
C PRO A 80 6.23 -2.03 5.51
N SER A 81 5.94 -1.71 6.77
CA SER A 81 6.87 -1.93 7.88
C SER A 81 6.83 -3.36 8.43
N ARG A 82 5.85 -4.18 8.04
CA ARG A 82 5.76 -5.59 8.46
C ARG A 82 6.62 -6.53 7.62
N ASP A 83 7.02 -6.08 6.44
CA ASP A 83 7.83 -6.86 5.48
C ASP A 83 9.34 -6.58 5.60
N LYS A 84 9.74 -5.62 6.46
CA LYS A 84 11.14 -5.31 6.78
C LYS A 84 11.62 -6.10 7.98
#